data_AF-A0A3G6SCG5-F1
#
_entry.id   AF-A0A3G6SCG5-F1
#
_cell.length_a   1.000
_cell.length_b   1.000
_cell.length_c   1.000
_cell.angle_alpha   90.00
_cell.angle_beta   90.00
_cell.angle_gamma   90.00
#
_symmetry.space_group_name_H-M   'P 1'
#
loop_
_entity.id
_entity.type
_entity.pdbx_description
1 polymer ?
#
loop_
_entity_poly.entity_id
_entity_poly.type
_entity_poly.pdbx_seq_one_letter_code
_entity_poly.pdbx_strand_id
1 'polypeptide(L)'
;MRKELLLVFLLGNCMLWAQSPGGVSSNLQIWVKADAGTATTTDNTQVSIWENQKTGGVNGIANQGIPGYYADPGVEAIPVYRSATSIPSFNFNPAIEVVSTNGYRSGYKFPSGFPDDITKSLTSYTHLTRTASATYRTVFVMNGTTRSSNPTDIAGVWQSPFFGTRTNRPEFYNEKESGDVFFGTNAINTIETNVPSIQSYYNDIVGEDVKYFFDNNGLAYGGPSNDVSSIYNYPGLVLLMDNDGGSGSSSLAGDRIGEFILYSETQTPIERQRVNSYLGIKYGITLEQPLNYLNSDQAVTWDSSLNAAFNNNIFGIARDDMSVLNQKVSNSINEDNNSMLIAATTNDFIVPNADVSRTPFSKDNTFLVMGDNNIQDLPLVNFGTTSGKIIQRSWLAQKMNDQDPTWLQADLSRYTDILPTDKIFMLVADDAGFTQNVKLIPATGFVNGKAVFNYLFPTNQYFTFGTNLQTYCTKEPAAGTPDSMTKFGITGQTGMQANWPGIIPNGFIALESRNKGLVITRTTAASIAIPVEGMLIFDTADSCFKLYNGTSWNCIVRSCNE
;
A
#
# COMPACT_ATOMS: atom_id res chain seq x y z
N MET A 1 6.47 -64.79 0.01
CA MET A 1 5.53 -63.81 0.60
C MET A 1 6.07 -62.40 0.35
N ARG A 2 5.69 -61.79 -0.78
CA ARG A 2 5.94 -60.37 -1.05
C ARG A 2 4.75 -59.59 -0.51
N LYS A 3 4.99 -58.64 0.39
CA LYS A 3 3.98 -57.69 0.88
C LYS A 3 3.93 -56.55 -0.13
N GLU A 4 2.80 -56.41 -0.83
CA GLU A 4 2.51 -55.22 -1.63
C GLU A 4 1.93 -54.15 -0.69
N LEU A 5 2.55 -52.97 -0.70
CA LEU A 5 2.13 -51.81 0.06
C LEU A 5 1.17 -51.01 -0.83
N LEU A 6 -0.13 -51.02 -0.49
CA LEU A 6 -1.13 -50.23 -1.19
C LEU A 6 -1.08 -48.78 -0.68
N LEU A 7 -0.58 -47.84 -1.49
CA LEU A 7 -0.63 -46.41 -1.20
C LEU A 7 -2.00 -45.87 -1.65
N VAL A 8 -2.87 -45.54 -0.69
CA VAL A 8 -4.14 -44.86 -0.96
C VAL A 8 -3.86 -43.36 -1.01
N PHE A 9 -3.87 -42.78 -2.22
CA PHE A 9 -3.93 -41.33 -2.40
C PHE A 9 -5.37 -40.87 -2.11
N LEU A 10 -5.58 -40.21 -0.96
CA LEU A 10 -6.75 -39.37 -0.76
C LEU A 10 -6.59 -38.12 -1.63
N LEU A 11 -7.22 -38.13 -2.81
CA LEU A 11 -7.49 -36.91 -3.57
C LEU A 11 -8.50 -36.09 -2.78
N GLY A 12 -8.01 -35.15 -1.97
CA GLY A 12 -8.83 -34.07 -1.44
C GLY A 12 -9.40 -33.27 -2.62
N ASN A 13 -10.71 -33.15 -2.69
CA ASN A 13 -11.40 -32.25 -3.62
C ASN A 13 -11.04 -30.79 -3.27
N CYS A 14 -9.89 -30.30 -3.72
CA CYS A 14 -9.69 -28.86 -3.88
C CYS A 14 -10.57 -28.43 -5.06
N MET A 15 -11.74 -27.86 -4.78
CA MET A 15 -12.43 -27.04 -5.76
C MET A 15 -11.51 -25.87 -6.09
N LEU A 16 -10.83 -25.94 -7.24
CA LEU A 16 -10.12 -24.81 -7.83
C LEU A 16 -11.19 -23.87 -8.38
N TRP A 17 -11.51 -22.81 -7.64
CA TRP A 17 -12.34 -21.73 -8.15
C TRP A 17 -11.55 -21.00 -9.23
N ALA A 18 -12.20 -20.73 -10.37
CA ALA A 18 -11.61 -19.89 -11.40
C ALA A 18 -11.40 -18.49 -10.81
N GLN A 19 -10.14 -18.07 -10.74
CA GLN A 19 -9.74 -16.80 -10.17
C GLN A 19 -10.11 -15.63 -11.10
N SER A 20 -10.46 -14.48 -10.53
CA SER A 20 -10.90 -13.33 -11.33
C SER A 20 -10.71 -11.99 -10.61
N PRO A 21 -10.48 -10.87 -11.32
CA PRO A 21 -10.27 -9.57 -10.70
C PRO A 21 -11.41 -9.19 -9.77
N GLY A 22 -11.10 -8.91 -8.49
CA GLY A 22 -12.12 -8.60 -7.47
C GLY A 22 -13.22 -9.66 -7.32
N GLY A 23 -12.97 -10.92 -7.67
CA GLY A 23 -13.98 -11.99 -7.65
C GLY A 23 -15.06 -11.87 -8.72
N VAL A 24 -14.88 -11.01 -9.73
CA VAL A 24 -15.83 -10.85 -10.84
C VAL A 24 -15.38 -11.68 -12.04
N SER A 25 -15.97 -12.87 -12.21
CA SER A 25 -15.61 -13.84 -13.23
C SER A 25 -16.55 -13.87 -14.45
N SER A 26 -17.78 -13.39 -14.29
CA SER A 26 -18.78 -13.35 -15.36
C SER A 26 -18.24 -12.58 -16.56
N ASN A 27 -18.29 -13.18 -17.75
CA ASN A 27 -17.92 -12.57 -19.02
C ASN A 27 -16.52 -11.93 -19.08
N LEU A 28 -15.60 -12.34 -18.21
CA LEU A 28 -14.19 -11.97 -18.30
C LEU A 28 -13.63 -12.47 -19.64
N GLN A 29 -12.93 -11.64 -20.39
CA GLN A 29 -12.31 -11.98 -21.67
C GLN A 29 -10.79 -11.86 -21.60
N ILE A 30 -10.29 -10.75 -21.04
CA ILE A 30 -8.87 -10.47 -20.89
C ILE A 30 -8.58 -10.15 -19.45
N TRP A 31 -7.57 -10.81 -18.89
CA TRP A 31 -6.93 -10.38 -17.66
C TRP A 31 -5.44 -10.61 -17.81
N VAL A 32 -4.67 -9.54 -17.96
CA VAL A 32 -3.20 -9.61 -18.03
C VAL A 32 -2.61 -8.78 -16.90
N LYS A 33 -1.53 -9.29 -16.31
CA LYS A 33 -0.88 -8.68 -15.15
C LYS A 33 0.62 -8.69 -15.30
N ALA A 34 1.30 -7.61 -14.92
CA ALA A 34 2.75 -7.56 -15.08
C ALA A 34 3.48 -8.53 -14.13
N ASP A 35 2.83 -8.97 -13.05
CA ASP A 35 3.38 -9.92 -12.08
C ASP A 35 3.13 -11.39 -12.43
N ALA A 36 2.48 -11.69 -13.57
CA ALA A 36 2.22 -13.06 -14.03
C ALA A 36 2.16 -13.16 -15.56
N GLY A 37 2.70 -14.25 -16.12
CA GLY A 37 2.49 -14.52 -17.55
C GLY A 37 3.30 -13.66 -18.52
N THR A 38 4.43 -13.09 -18.06
CA THR A 38 5.32 -12.22 -18.85
C THR A 38 6.53 -12.95 -19.45
N ALA A 39 6.71 -14.24 -19.12
CA ALA A 39 7.88 -15.06 -19.45
C ALA A 39 9.24 -14.56 -18.91
N THR A 40 9.28 -13.42 -18.22
CA THR A 40 10.50 -12.84 -17.60
C THR A 40 10.14 -12.02 -16.37
N THR A 41 11.05 -11.98 -15.40
CA THR A 41 11.02 -11.07 -14.25
C THR A 41 12.24 -10.15 -14.20
N THR A 42 13.06 -10.17 -15.26
CA THR A 42 14.28 -9.36 -15.39
C THR A 42 13.94 -7.97 -15.90
N ASP A 43 14.34 -6.92 -15.18
CA ASP A 43 14.11 -5.52 -15.56
C ASP A 43 14.65 -5.25 -16.98
N ASN A 44 13.90 -4.44 -17.73
CA ASN A 44 14.22 -3.99 -19.08
C ASN A 44 14.33 -5.13 -20.12
N THR A 45 13.70 -6.29 -19.86
CA THR A 45 13.63 -7.40 -20.82
C THR A 45 12.32 -7.35 -21.60
N GLN A 46 12.38 -7.61 -22.91
CA GLN A 46 11.21 -7.61 -23.80
C GLN A 46 10.18 -8.68 -23.42
N VAL A 47 8.91 -8.32 -23.52
CA VAL A 47 7.74 -9.18 -23.24
C VAL A 47 6.92 -9.32 -24.52
N SER A 48 7.30 -10.26 -25.37
CA SER A 48 6.64 -10.48 -26.67
C SER A 48 5.24 -11.08 -26.56
N ILE A 49 4.97 -11.78 -25.46
CA ILE A 49 3.67 -12.39 -25.15
C ILE A 49 3.30 -12.00 -23.72
N TRP A 50 2.10 -11.48 -23.56
CA TRP A 50 1.50 -11.26 -22.25
C TRP A 50 0.36 -12.25 -22.06
N GLU A 51 0.60 -13.27 -21.25
CA GLU A 51 -0.31 -14.39 -21.07
C GLU A 51 -1.58 -13.97 -20.33
N ASN A 52 -2.72 -14.35 -20.89
CA ASN A 52 -4.02 -14.06 -20.33
C ASN A 52 -4.31 -15.03 -19.17
N GLN A 53 -4.59 -14.46 -18.00
CA GLN A 53 -4.81 -15.17 -16.74
C GLN A 53 -6.19 -15.82 -16.67
N LYS A 54 -7.11 -15.44 -17.57
CA LYS A 54 -8.35 -16.17 -17.76
C LYS A 54 -8.05 -17.53 -18.38
N THR A 55 -8.55 -18.61 -17.77
CA THR A 55 -8.47 -19.95 -18.36
C THR A 55 -9.09 -19.99 -19.76
N GLY A 56 -8.32 -20.47 -20.74
CA GLY A 56 -8.71 -20.50 -22.15
C GLY A 56 -8.83 -19.13 -22.82
N GLY A 57 -8.34 -18.06 -22.19
CA GLY A 57 -8.22 -16.74 -22.78
C GLY A 57 -7.13 -16.66 -23.84
N VAL A 58 -7.25 -15.69 -24.75
CA VAL A 58 -6.23 -15.45 -25.77
C VAL A 58 -5.18 -14.49 -25.24
N ASN A 59 -3.91 -14.82 -25.45
CA ASN A 59 -2.76 -14.03 -25.01
C ASN A 59 -2.61 -12.74 -25.81
N GLY A 60 -2.04 -11.72 -25.16
CA GLY A 60 -1.58 -10.51 -25.82
C GLY A 60 -0.31 -10.80 -26.61
N ILE A 61 -0.28 -10.43 -27.88
CA ILE A 61 0.88 -10.58 -28.75
C ILE A 61 1.40 -9.18 -29.05
N ALA A 62 2.66 -8.92 -28.68
CA ALA A 62 3.31 -7.65 -28.95
C ALA A 62 3.49 -7.41 -30.46
N ASN A 63 3.54 -6.13 -30.85
CA ASN A 63 4.01 -5.68 -32.17
C ASN A 63 3.26 -6.27 -33.38
N GLN A 64 2.01 -6.67 -33.20
CA GLN A 64 1.14 -6.99 -34.32
C GLN A 64 0.47 -5.69 -34.80
N GLY A 65 0.91 -5.16 -35.94
CA GLY A 65 0.29 -4.00 -36.58
C GLY A 65 -1.23 -4.17 -36.74
N ILE A 66 -1.98 -3.06 -36.60
CA ILE A 66 -3.39 -2.99 -36.99
C ILE A 66 -3.45 -3.00 -38.53
N PRO A 67 -4.44 -3.64 -39.18
CA PRO A 67 -4.62 -3.50 -40.62
C PRO A 67 -4.81 -2.04 -41.03
N GLY A 68 -3.78 -1.48 -41.67
CA GLY A 68 -3.80 -0.17 -42.33
C GLY A 68 -2.77 0.82 -41.82
N TYR A 69 -1.81 1.22 -42.68
CA TYR A 69 -0.62 2.07 -42.42
C TYR A 69 0.23 1.82 -41.16
N TYR A 70 -0.20 1.00 -40.20
CA TYR A 70 0.58 0.57 -39.05
C TYR A 70 1.42 -0.64 -39.45
N ALA A 71 2.54 -0.39 -40.13
CA ALA A 71 3.54 -1.42 -40.36
C ALA A 71 4.01 -2.00 -39.01
N ASP A 72 4.48 -3.26 -39.04
CA ASP A 72 5.09 -3.91 -37.87
C ASP A 72 6.10 -2.94 -37.23
N PRO A 73 5.91 -2.55 -35.96
CA PRO A 73 6.74 -1.54 -35.30
C PRO A 73 8.20 -2.03 -35.09
N GLY A 74 8.50 -3.27 -35.47
CA GLY A 74 9.83 -3.87 -35.43
C GLY A 74 10.18 -4.36 -34.04
N VAL A 75 11.24 -5.16 -33.94
CA VAL A 75 11.66 -5.79 -32.67
C VAL A 75 12.03 -4.78 -31.58
N GLU A 76 12.39 -3.55 -31.93
CA GLU A 76 12.80 -2.51 -30.98
C GLU A 76 11.63 -1.89 -30.21
N ALA A 77 10.39 -2.03 -30.72
CA ALA A 77 9.20 -1.48 -30.10
C ALA A 77 8.46 -2.49 -29.21
N ILE A 78 9.04 -3.66 -28.90
CA ILE A 78 8.39 -4.64 -28.03
C ILE A 78 8.34 -4.08 -26.60
N PRO A 79 7.17 -4.06 -25.92
CA PRO A 79 7.08 -3.63 -24.53
C PRO A 79 8.03 -4.40 -23.62
N VAL A 80 8.54 -3.73 -22.58
CA VAL A 80 9.54 -4.30 -21.67
C VAL A 80 9.01 -4.46 -20.26
N TYR A 81 9.45 -5.51 -19.58
CA TYR A 81 9.18 -5.73 -18.16
C TYR A 81 9.95 -4.72 -17.31
N ARG A 82 9.27 -4.06 -16.37
CA ARG A 82 9.90 -3.22 -15.35
C ARG A 82 9.72 -3.86 -13.98
N SER A 83 10.83 -4.09 -13.27
CA SER A 83 10.80 -4.62 -11.91
C SER A 83 10.26 -3.57 -10.94
N ALA A 84 9.54 -3.98 -9.90
CA ALA A 84 9.02 -3.05 -8.89
C ALA A 84 10.08 -2.10 -8.29
N THR A 85 11.33 -2.56 -8.20
CA THR A 85 12.48 -1.76 -7.72
C THR A 85 12.89 -0.61 -8.65
N SER A 86 12.62 -0.71 -9.95
CA SER A 86 12.93 0.36 -10.93
C SER A 86 11.78 1.38 -11.07
N ILE A 87 10.60 1.06 -10.53
CA ILE A 87 9.36 1.83 -10.68
C ILE A 87 8.58 1.92 -9.35
N PRO A 88 9.08 2.67 -8.36
CA PRO A 88 8.52 2.66 -7.00
C PRO A 88 7.06 3.13 -6.90
N SER A 89 6.52 3.81 -7.91
CA SER A 89 5.13 4.28 -7.94
C SER A 89 4.09 3.17 -8.19
N PHE A 90 4.50 1.92 -8.43
CA PHE A 90 3.60 0.77 -8.61
C PHE A 90 3.43 -0.07 -7.34
N ASN A 91 3.67 0.51 -6.16
CA ASN A 91 3.38 -0.10 -4.85
C ASN A 91 3.94 -1.52 -4.71
N PHE A 92 5.25 -1.66 -4.93
CA PHE A 92 5.98 -2.95 -4.86
C PHE A 92 5.54 -4.01 -5.87
N ASN A 93 4.83 -3.63 -6.94
CA ASN A 93 4.46 -4.50 -8.05
C ASN A 93 5.19 -4.09 -9.34
N PRO A 94 5.49 -5.05 -10.23
CA PRO A 94 6.08 -4.76 -11.54
C PRO A 94 5.05 -4.12 -12.48
N ALA A 95 5.54 -3.66 -13.63
CA ALA A 95 4.72 -3.14 -14.72
C ALA A 95 5.30 -3.52 -16.09
N ILE A 96 4.49 -3.41 -17.13
CA ILE A 96 4.94 -3.44 -18.51
C ILE A 96 5.09 -2.01 -19.02
N GLU A 97 6.30 -1.61 -19.40
CA GLU A 97 6.56 -0.33 -20.03
C GLU A 97 6.38 -0.43 -21.54
N VAL A 98 5.52 0.42 -22.08
CA VAL A 98 5.27 0.48 -23.52
C VAL A 98 6.41 1.26 -24.18
N VAL A 99 6.98 0.68 -25.24
CA VAL A 99 8.12 1.26 -25.95
C VAL A 99 7.63 1.89 -27.25
N SER A 100 7.37 3.19 -27.23
CA SER A 100 6.98 3.95 -28.42
C SER A 100 8.19 4.41 -29.23
N THR A 101 8.14 4.25 -30.55
CA THR A 101 9.14 4.77 -31.50
C THR A 101 8.48 5.77 -32.45
N ASN A 102 9.27 6.70 -32.99
CA ASN A 102 8.72 7.68 -33.93
C ASN A 102 8.11 6.97 -35.15
N GLY A 103 6.83 7.24 -35.41
CA GLY A 103 6.09 6.67 -36.53
C GLY A 103 5.45 5.31 -36.29
N TYR A 104 5.66 4.66 -35.13
CA TYR A 104 5.08 3.35 -34.85
C TYR A 104 4.47 3.24 -33.45
N ARG A 105 3.27 2.64 -33.38
CA ARG A 105 2.56 2.37 -32.13
C ARG A 105 2.97 1.02 -31.55
N SER A 106 3.21 0.96 -30.25
CA SER A 106 3.54 -0.25 -29.51
C SER A 106 2.42 -0.64 -28.55
N GLY A 107 2.30 -1.94 -28.29
CA GLY A 107 1.37 -2.50 -27.33
C GLY A 107 1.10 -3.97 -27.62
N TYR A 108 -0.07 -4.43 -27.19
CA TYR A 108 -0.49 -5.83 -27.32
C TYR A 108 -1.78 -5.94 -28.11
N LYS A 109 -1.74 -6.75 -29.17
CA LYS A 109 -2.95 -7.22 -29.83
C LYS A 109 -3.47 -8.43 -29.09
N PHE A 110 -4.75 -8.44 -28.79
CA PHE A 110 -5.45 -9.62 -28.29
C PHE A 110 -6.34 -10.14 -29.42
N PRO A 111 -5.88 -11.16 -30.19
CA PRO A 111 -6.69 -11.75 -31.24
C PRO A 111 -8.05 -12.17 -30.66
N SER A 112 -9.14 -11.67 -31.25
CA SER A 112 -10.50 -11.93 -30.76
C SER A 112 -10.75 -11.50 -29.30
N GLY A 113 -10.13 -10.39 -28.85
CA GLY A 113 -10.33 -9.83 -27.51
C GLY A 113 -11.79 -9.50 -27.17
N PHE A 114 -12.62 -9.29 -28.20
CA PHE A 114 -14.06 -9.46 -28.14
C PHE A 114 -14.45 -10.73 -28.89
N PRO A 115 -15.35 -11.57 -28.33
CA PRO A 115 -15.68 -12.85 -28.93
C PRO A 115 -16.47 -12.73 -30.24
N ASP A 116 -17.24 -11.66 -30.46
CA ASP A 116 -18.08 -11.49 -31.65
C ASP A 116 -18.56 -10.03 -31.88
N ASP A 117 -19.16 -9.82 -33.05
CA ASP A 117 -19.75 -8.54 -33.53
C ASP A 117 -21.14 -8.25 -32.92
N ILE A 118 -21.66 -9.16 -32.09
CA ILE A 118 -23.02 -9.13 -31.54
C ILE A 118 -23.01 -8.57 -30.12
N THR A 119 -21.96 -8.86 -29.36
CA THR A 119 -21.83 -8.49 -27.96
C THR A 119 -21.52 -7.00 -27.85
N LYS A 120 -22.54 -6.19 -27.57
CA LYS A 120 -22.39 -4.74 -27.45
C LYS A 120 -21.81 -4.30 -26.11
N SER A 121 -22.05 -5.07 -25.05
CA SER A 121 -21.68 -4.71 -23.68
C SER A 121 -20.19 -4.86 -23.42
N LEU A 122 -19.63 -3.90 -22.69
CA LEU A 122 -18.21 -3.79 -22.40
C LEU A 122 -17.97 -3.15 -21.03
N THR A 123 -17.02 -3.69 -20.29
CA THR A 123 -16.33 -2.99 -19.20
C THR A 123 -14.84 -3.30 -19.27
N SER A 124 -13.99 -2.28 -19.23
CA SER A 124 -12.53 -2.42 -19.21
C SER A 124 -11.93 -1.67 -18.04
N TYR A 125 -10.78 -2.14 -17.56
CA TYR A 125 -9.94 -1.49 -16.57
C TYR A 125 -8.51 -1.49 -17.05
N THR A 126 -7.88 -0.32 -17.01
CA THR A 126 -6.45 -0.20 -17.23
C THR A 126 -5.83 0.47 -16.01
N HIS A 127 -4.88 -0.23 -15.37
CA HIS A 127 -4.02 0.38 -14.37
C HIS A 127 -2.76 0.90 -15.06
N LEU A 128 -2.61 2.23 -15.17
CA LEU A 128 -1.54 2.83 -15.96
C LEU A 128 -0.93 4.10 -15.36
N THR A 129 0.31 4.41 -15.76
CA THR A 129 0.94 5.73 -15.61
C THR A 129 1.10 6.43 -16.95
N ARG A 130 1.00 7.76 -16.95
CA ARG A 130 1.25 8.62 -18.10
C ARG A 130 2.33 9.66 -17.77
N THR A 131 3.57 9.40 -18.19
CA THR A 131 4.76 10.19 -17.80
C THR A 131 4.87 11.55 -18.49
N ALA A 132 4.09 11.80 -19.53
CA ALA A 132 4.14 13.02 -20.32
C ALA A 132 2.76 13.41 -20.87
N SER A 133 2.60 14.70 -21.15
CA SER A 133 1.46 15.23 -21.91
C SER A 133 1.62 14.92 -23.38
N ALA A 134 0.51 14.67 -24.05
CA ALA A 134 0.44 14.77 -25.49
C ALA A 134 -0.98 15.15 -25.91
N THR A 135 -1.12 15.70 -27.11
CA THR A 135 -2.41 16.15 -27.61
C THR A 135 -3.41 15.00 -27.63
N TYR A 136 -3.05 13.81 -28.13
CA TYR A 136 -3.93 12.64 -28.16
C TYR A 136 -3.17 11.41 -27.65
N ARG A 137 -3.72 10.67 -26.69
CA ARG A 137 -3.11 9.45 -26.16
C ARG A 137 -4.09 8.32 -26.16
N THR A 138 -3.80 7.26 -26.89
CA THR A 138 -4.65 6.07 -26.89
C THR A 138 -4.37 5.20 -25.66
N VAL A 139 -5.38 4.53 -25.11
CA VAL A 139 -5.26 3.44 -24.12
C VAL A 139 -5.52 2.10 -24.79
N PHE A 140 -6.62 2.00 -25.55
CA PHE A 140 -6.87 0.85 -26.41
C PHE A 140 -7.69 1.25 -27.64
N VAL A 141 -7.44 0.53 -28.71
CA VAL A 141 -8.12 0.66 -30.00
C VAL A 141 -9.02 -0.54 -30.20
N MET A 142 -10.25 -0.26 -30.61
CA MET A 142 -11.16 -1.28 -31.11
C MET A 142 -10.96 -1.42 -32.62
N ASN A 143 -11.19 -2.62 -33.17
CA ASN A 143 -10.98 -2.85 -34.59
C ASN A 143 -11.89 -1.94 -35.45
N GLY A 144 -11.31 -1.24 -36.41
CA GLY A 144 -12.04 -0.36 -37.32
C GLY A 144 -12.99 -1.13 -38.24
N THR A 145 -14.21 -0.65 -38.41
CA THR A 145 -15.18 -1.22 -39.37
C THR A 145 -15.03 -0.59 -40.75
N THR A 146 -15.54 -1.25 -41.79
CA THR A 146 -15.76 -0.67 -43.13
C THR A 146 -16.97 0.28 -43.18
N ARG A 147 -17.62 0.52 -42.04
CA ARG A 147 -18.91 1.20 -41.94
C ARG A 147 -18.72 2.67 -41.61
N SER A 148 -19.50 3.54 -42.25
CA SER A 148 -19.58 4.98 -41.95
C SER A 148 -21.06 5.37 -41.88
N SER A 149 -21.50 5.85 -40.72
CA SER A 149 -22.84 6.40 -40.49
C SER A 149 -22.80 7.92 -40.31
N ASN A 150 -21.61 8.49 -40.07
CA ASN A 150 -21.37 9.94 -40.03
C ASN A 150 -21.59 10.56 -41.43
N PRO A 151 -22.57 11.46 -41.59
CA PRO A 151 -22.87 12.10 -42.88
C PRO A 151 -22.03 13.36 -43.14
N THR A 152 -21.31 13.88 -42.15
CA THR A 152 -20.58 15.16 -42.25
C THR A 152 -19.10 14.98 -42.57
N ASP A 153 -18.49 13.86 -42.18
CA ASP A 153 -17.10 13.53 -42.46
C ASP A 153 -16.95 12.07 -42.91
N ILE A 154 -16.35 11.85 -44.09
CA ILE A 154 -15.99 10.50 -44.53
C ILE A 154 -14.66 10.16 -43.90
N ALA A 155 -14.73 9.46 -42.77
CA ALA A 155 -13.56 8.85 -42.17
C ALA A 155 -12.88 7.90 -43.17
N GLY A 156 -11.57 8.04 -43.35
CA GLY A 156 -10.79 7.17 -44.22
C GLY A 156 -10.84 5.71 -43.74
N VAL A 157 -10.51 4.76 -44.62
CA VAL A 157 -10.42 3.32 -44.29
C VAL A 157 -9.45 3.00 -43.14
N TRP A 158 -8.61 3.97 -42.74
CA TRP A 158 -7.56 3.86 -41.75
C TRP A 158 -7.95 4.28 -40.32
N GLN A 159 -9.12 4.88 -40.11
CA GLN A 159 -9.54 5.35 -38.78
C GLN A 159 -10.29 4.24 -38.01
N SER A 160 -9.81 3.93 -36.81
CA SER A 160 -10.37 2.94 -35.88
C SER A 160 -10.84 3.62 -34.60
N PRO A 161 -11.98 3.21 -34.01
CA PRO A 161 -12.43 3.78 -32.75
C PRO A 161 -11.44 3.50 -31.62
N PHE A 162 -11.21 4.48 -30.75
CA PHE A 162 -10.33 4.29 -29.61
C PHE A 162 -10.82 5.03 -28.37
N PHE A 163 -10.38 4.53 -27.22
CA PHE A 163 -10.50 5.20 -25.94
C PHE A 163 -9.12 5.70 -25.51
N GLY A 164 -9.10 6.90 -24.97
CA GLY A 164 -7.85 7.61 -24.74
C GLY A 164 -8.04 8.88 -23.95
N THR A 165 -7.08 9.78 -24.12
CA THR A 165 -7.13 11.11 -23.54
C THR A 165 -6.68 12.13 -24.55
N ARG A 166 -7.38 13.25 -24.65
CA ARG A 166 -6.85 14.45 -25.28
C ARG A 166 -6.27 15.35 -24.21
N THR A 167 -4.97 15.63 -24.25
CA THR A 167 -4.25 16.25 -23.12
C THR A 167 -4.46 15.46 -21.84
N ASN A 168 -5.10 16.02 -20.82
CA ASN A 168 -5.43 15.37 -19.56
C ASN A 168 -6.92 14.99 -19.42
N ARG A 169 -7.71 15.05 -20.49
CA ARG A 169 -9.14 14.75 -20.46
C ARG A 169 -9.44 13.44 -21.18
N PRO A 170 -10.26 12.55 -20.61
CA PRO A 170 -10.67 11.31 -21.26
C PRO A 170 -11.49 11.58 -22.51
N GLU A 171 -11.23 10.79 -23.54
CA GLU A 171 -11.74 10.94 -24.90
C GLU A 171 -12.22 9.60 -25.45
N PHE A 172 -13.32 9.64 -26.20
CA PHE A 172 -13.69 8.61 -27.15
C PHE A 172 -13.61 9.18 -28.56
N TYR A 173 -12.84 8.50 -29.41
CA TYR A 173 -12.65 8.90 -30.79
C TYR A 173 -13.33 7.91 -31.71
N ASN A 174 -14.26 8.38 -32.55
CA ASN A 174 -14.93 7.56 -33.55
C ASN A 174 -15.43 8.39 -34.74
N GLU A 175 -14.54 8.80 -35.65
CA GLU A 175 -14.89 9.63 -36.84
C GLU A 175 -15.95 9.00 -37.75
N LYS A 176 -16.02 7.67 -37.81
CA LYS A 176 -16.98 6.95 -38.67
C LYS A 176 -18.43 7.11 -38.22
N GLU A 177 -18.66 7.48 -36.97
CA GLU A 177 -20.01 7.65 -36.41
C GLU A 177 -20.24 9.01 -35.77
N SER A 178 -19.28 9.55 -35.00
CA SER A 178 -19.55 10.68 -34.10
C SER A 178 -18.39 11.63 -33.81
N GLY A 179 -17.19 11.41 -34.36
CA GLY A 179 -16.02 12.26 -34.17
C GLY A 179 -15.27 12.04 -32.84
N ASP A 180 -14.40 12.99 -32.49
CA ASP A 180 -13.73 13.12 -31.18
C ASP A 180 -14.69 13.73 -30.14
N VAL A 181 -14.86 13.04 -29.01
CA VAL A 181 -15.75 13.46 -27.92
C VAL A 181 -15.12 13.26 -26.55
N PHE A 182 -15.34 14.22 -25.65
CA PHE A 182 -14.83 14.16 -24.28
C PHE A 182 -15.81 13.50 -23.32
N PHE A 183 -15.32 12.72 -22.35
CA PHE A 183 -16.13 12.28 -21.21
C PHE A 183 -16.16 13.34 -20.12
N GLY A 184 -17.35 13.91 -19.87
CA GLY A 184 -17.55 14.94 -18.85
C GLY A 184 -16.64 16.16 -19.01
N THR A 185 -16.44 16.92 -17.93
CA THR A 185 -15.59 18.12 -17.90
C THR A 185 -14.35 17.98 -17.01
N ASN A 186 -14.22 16.88 -16.28
CA ASN A 186 -13.13 16.65 -15.34
C ASN A 186 -11.82 16.34 -16.06
N ALA A 187 -10.70 16.62 -15.40
CA ALA A 187 -9.34 16.30 -15.85
C ALA A 187 -8.71 15.22 -14.98
N ILE A 188 -7.91 14.37 -15.59
CA ILE A 188 -7.15 13.30 -14.93
C ILE A 188 -5.83 13.91 -14.44
N ASN A 189 -5.74 14.15 -13.13
CA ASN A 189 -4.60 14.86 -12.51
C ASN A 189 -3.32 14.01 -12.42
N THR A 190 -3.38 12.71 -12.71
CA THR A 190 -2.20 11.82 -12.73
C THR A 190 -1.45 11.84 -14.05
N ILE A 191 -1.99 12.49 -15.09
CA ILE A 191 -1.27 12.65 -16.37
C ILE A 191 -0.15 13.67 -16.19
N GLU A 192 1.02 13.41 -16.79
CA GLU A 192 2.28 14.13 -16.57
C GLU A 192 2.94 13.87 -15.21
N THR A 193 2.38 12.94 -14.43
CA THR A 193 2.96 12.47 -13.17
C THR A 193 3.51 11.06 -13.32
N ASN A 194 4.29 10.59 -12.35
CA ASN A 194 4.67 9.18 -12.29
C ASN A 194 3.67 8.34 -11.48
N VAL A 195 2.52 8.92 -11.09
CA VAL A 195 1.47 8.28 -10.28
C VAL A 195 0.51 7.48 -11.16
N PRO A 196 0.35 6.17 -10.91
CA PRO A 196 -0.67 5.41 -11.62
C PRO A 196 -2.10 5.82 -11.29
N SER A 197 -3.02 5.53 -12.21
CA SER A 197 -4.46 5.58 -11.99
C SER A 197 -5.16 4.39 -12.62
N ILE A 198 -6.37 4.09 -12.15
CA ILE A 198 -7.27 3.10 -12.72
C ILE A 198 -8.25 3.81 -13.64
N GLN A 199 -8.11 3.60 -14.94
CA GLN A 199 -9.03 4.12 -15.95
C GLN A 199 -10.03 3.02 -16.33
N SER A 200 -11.32 3.31 -16.18
CA SER A 200 -12.39 2.40 -16.51
C SER A 200 -13.23 2.95 -17.65
N TYR A 201 -13.37 2.16 -18.72
CA TYR A 201 -14.31 2.47 -19.81
C TYR A 201 -15.38 1.39 -19.84
N TYR A 202 -16.64 1.80 -19.88
CA TYR A 202 -17.78 0.88 -19.92
C TYR A 202 -18.93 1.48 -20.71
N ASN A 203 -19.97 0.70 -20.94
CA ASN A 203 -21.17 1.17 -21.60
C ASN A 203 -22.45 0.67 -20.95
N ASP A 204 -23.55 1.36 -21.21
CA ASP A 204 -24.91 0.89 -20.95
C ASP A 204 -25.64 0.70 -22.27
N ILE A 205 -26.54 -0.29 -22.32
CA ILE A 205 -27.41 -0.54 -23.47
C ILE A 205 -28.79 0.06 -23.17
N VAL A 206 -29.20 1.08 -23.94
CA VAL A 206 -30.50 1.73 -23.82
C VAL A 206 -31.27 1.54 -25.12
N GLY A 207 -32.16 0.55 -25.15
CA GLY A 207 -32.78 0.12 -26.41
C GLY A 207 -31.73 -0.54 -27.32
N GLU A 208 -31.51 0.00 -28.51
CA GLU A 208 -30.47 -0.47 -29.44
C GLU A 208 -29.13 0.26 -29.26
N ASP A 209 -29.14 1.40 -28.55
CA ASP A 209 -28.04 2.32 -28.41
C ASP A 209 -27.07 1.90 -27.29
N VAL A 210 -25.78 1.99 -27.61
CA VAL A 210 -24.64 1.79 -26.72
C VAL A 210 -24.16 3.15 -26.23
N LYS A 211 -24.37 3.46 -24.95
CA LYS A 211 -23.89 4.70 -24.33
C LYS A 211 -22.58 4.45 -23.60
N TYR A 212 -21.54 5.20 -23.91
CA TYR A 212 -20.22 5.04 -23.29
C TYR A 212 -20.05 5.90 -22.05
N PHE A 213 -19.25 5.41 -21.11
CA PHE A 213 -18.91 6.09 -19.86
C PHE A 213 -17.44 5.89 -19.52
N PHE A 214 -16.92 6.81 -18.71
CA PHE A 214 -15.58 6.76 -18.18
C PHE A 214 -15.57 7.03 -16.67
N ASP A 215 -14.81 6.20 -15.94
CA ASP A 215 -14.45 6.46 -14.55
C ASP A 215 -12.91 6.52 -14.42
N ASN A 216 -12.41 7.33 -13.48
CA ASN A 216 -11.00 7.34 -13.08
C ASN A 216 -10.88 7.18 -11.57
N ASN A 217 -10.16 6.15 -11.10
CA ASN A 217 -10.07 5.77 -9.68
C ASN A 217 -11.45 5.60 -9.02
N GLY A 218 -12.46 5.18 -9.78
CA GLY A 218 -13.85 5.06 -9.31
C GLY A 218 -14.67 6.36 -9.35
N LEU A 219 -14.08 7.52 -9.65
CA LEU A 219 -14.84 8.75 -9.92
C LEU A 219 -15.47 8.66 -11.30
N ALA A 220 -16.81 8.74 -11.37
CA ALA A 220 -17.52 8.82 -12.64
C ALA A 220 -17.38 10.20 -13.28
N TYR A 221 -16.93 10.24 -14.54
CA TYR A 221 -16.85 11.48 -15.33
C TYR A 221 -18.12 11.69 -16.16
N GLY A 222 -18.92 10.63 -16.33
CA GLY A 222 -20.15 10.65 -17.11
C GLY A 222 -19.92 10.24 -18.57
N GLY A 223 -20.93 10.52 -19.39
CA GLY A 223 -20.94 10.18 -20.81
C GLY A 223 -20.18 11.20 -21.69
N PRO A 224 -20.06 10.90 -23.00
CA PRO A 224 -19.45 11.79 -23.97
C PRO A 224 -20.25 13.09 -24.16
N SER A 225 -19.57 14.20 -24.45
CA SER A 225 -20.13 15.57 -24.48
C SER A 225 -21.27 15.83 -25.48
N ASN A 226 -21.47 14.94 -26.46
CA ASN A 226 -22.51 15.00 -27.48
C ASN A 226 -23.44 13.77 -27.44
N ASP A 227 -23.42 13.02 -26.34
CA ASP A 227 -24.25 11.82 -26.14
C ASP A 227 -24.08 10.75 -27.25
N VAL A 228 -22.84 10.52 -27.73
CA VAL A 228 -22.56 9.45 -28.72
C VAL A 228 -23.20 8.13 -28.30
N SER A 229 -23.95 7.55 -29.24
CA SER A 229 -24.36 6.16 -29.20
C SER A 229 -23.99 5.41 -30.49
N SER A 230 -23.70 4.12 -30.34
CA SER A 230 -23.58 3.19 -31.47
C SER A 230 -24.60 2.06 -31.32
N ILE A 231 -25.03 1.43 -32.41
CA ILE A 231 -25.87 0.23 -32.32
C ILE A 231 -25.08 -1.06 -32.64
N TYR A 232 -23.75 -0.97 -32.80
CA TYR A 232 -22.87 -2.08 -33.13
C TYR A 232 -21.67 -2.16 -32.17
N ASN A 233 -21.07 -3.34 -32.08
CA ASN A 233 -19.77 -3.50 -31.44
C ASN A 233 -18.62 -3.44 -32.47
N TYR A 234 -17.42 -3.16 -31.96
CA TYR A 234 -16.17 -3.13 -32.71
C TYR A 234 -15.30 -4.34 -32.32
N PRO A 235 -15.39 -5.46 -33.07
CA PRO A 235 -14.78 -6.73 -32.69
C PRO A 235 -13.26 -6.72 -32.84
N GLY A 236 -12.55 -7.03 -31.76
CA GLY A 236 -11.08 -7.09 -31.75
C GLY A 236 -10.47 -5.88 -31.07
N LEU A 237 -9.42 -6.14 -30.30
CA LEU A 237 -8.83 -5.17 -29.39
C LEU A 237 -7.30 -5.15 -29.55
N VAL A 238 -6.76 -3.94 -29.61
CA VAL A 238 -5.33 -3.72 -29.41
C VAL A 238 -5.17 -2.76 -28.23
N LEU A 239 -4.56 -3.26 -27.15
CA LEU A 239 -4.10 -2.44 -26.04
C LEU A 239 -2.89 -1.66 -26.55
N LEU A 240 -3.02 -0.35 -26.70
CA LEU A 240 -2.01 0.53 -27.28
C LEU A 240 -1.88 1.76 -26.40
N MET A 241 -0.68 1.99 -25.87
CA MET A 241 -0.36 3.25 -25.21
C MET A 241 0.60 4.04 -26.09
N ASP A 242 0.05 4.96 -26.87
CA ASP A 242 0.87 5.81 -27.72
C ASP A 242 0.23 7.17 -28.00
N ASN A 243 1.02 8.10 -28.54
CA ASN A 243 0.55 9.37 -29.07
C ASN A 243 -0.15 9.17 -30.43
N ASP A 244 -1.36 9.68 -30.58
CA ASP A 244 -2.05 9.71 -31.87
C ASP A 244 -1.90 11.09 -32.54
N GLY A 245 -0.78 11.33 -33.21
CA GLY A 245 -0.52 12.59 -33.93
C GLY A 245 -1.01 12.61 -35.38
N GLY A 246 -1.85 11.67 -35.83
CA GLY A 246 -2.15 11.50 -37.25
C GLY A 246 -0.99 10.83 -38.00
N SER A 247 -0.40 11.49 -39.01
CA SER A 247 0.67 10.93 -39.87
C SER A 247 2.03 10.71 -39.19
N GLY A 248 2.09 10.75 -37.86
CA GLY A 248 3.25 10.39 -37.06
C GLY A 248 2.92 10.38 -35.57
N SER A 249 3.20 9.25 -34.91
CA SER A 249 3.37 9.22 -33.46
C SER A 249 4.74 9.79 -33.10
N SER A 250 4.80 10.68 -32.11
CA SER A 250 6.07 11.05 -31.47
C SER A 250 6.31 10.09 -30.30
N SER A 251 7.53 9.56 -30.20
CA SER A 251 7.96 8.73 -29.07
C SER A 251 7.62 9.40 -27.73
N LEU A 252 6.82 8.69 -26.92
CA LEU A 252 6.58 9.00 -25.52
C LEU A 252 7.13 7.84 -24.70
N ALA A 253 8.22 8.09 -23.96
CA ALA A 253 8.87 7.08 -23.15
C ALA A 253 8.26 7.03 -21.73
N GLY A 254 8.14 5.81 -21.19
CA GLY A 254 7.90 5.59 -19.76
C GLY A 254 6.46 5.33 -19.34
N ASP A 255 5.50 5.31 -20.28
CA ASP A 255 4.15 4.83 -19.99
C ASP A 255 4.19 3.35 -19.58
N ARG A 256 3.48 3.03 -18.50
CA ARG A 256 3.52 1.69 -17.90
C ARG A 256 2.13 1.21 -17.57
N ILE A 257 1.93 -0.10 -17.69
CA ILE A 257 0.68 -0.80 -17.38
C ILE A 257 0.97 -1.84 -16.30
N GLY A 258 0.23 -1.79 -15.20
CA GLY A 258 0.27 -2.85 -14.18
C GLY A 258 -0.61 -4.02 -14.59
N GLU A 259 -1.87 -3.72 -14.92
CA GLU A 259 -2.86 -4.69 -15.40
C GLU A 259 -3.78 -4.09 -16.45
N PHE A 260 -4.30 -4.97 -17.30
CA PHE A 260 -5.41 -4.68 -18.19
C PHE A 260 -6.48 -5.78 -18.08
N ILE A 261 -7.73 -5.36 -17.90
CA ILE A 261 -8.87 -6.24 -17.69
C ILE A 261 -9.98 -5.86 -18.67
N LEU A 262 -10.60 -6.86 -19.29
CA LEU A 262 -11.73 -6.68 -20.20
C LEU A 262 -12.84 -7.69 -19.91
N TYR A 263 -14.06 -7.18 -19.81
CA TYR A 263 -15.30 -7.93 -19.71
C TYR A 263 -16.19 -7.66 -20.94
N SER A 264 -16.78 -8.71 -21.49
CA SER A 264 -17.80 -8.62 -22.55
C SER A 264 -19.21 -8.47 -21.94
N GLU A 265 -19.32 -7.63 -20.91
CA GLU A 265 -20.54 -7.35 -20.16
C GLU A 265 -20.46 -5.95 -19.54
N THR A 266 -21.62 -5.32 -19.35
CA THR A 266 -21.77 -4.08 -18.58
C THR A 266 -21.81 -4.49 -17.12
N GLN A 267 -20.72 -4.25 -16.40
CA GLN A 267 -20.66 -4.59 -14.99
C GLN A 267 -21.59 -3.69 -14.18
N THR A 268 -22.24 -4.28 -13.18
CA THR A 268 -22.99 -3.53 -12.17
C THR A 268 -22.07 -2.60 -11.38
N PRO A 269 -22.59 -1.51 -10.78
CA PRO A 269 -21.77 -0.61 -9.94
C PRO A 269 -20.98 -1.34 -8.84
N ILE A 270 -21.55 -2.38 -8.23
CA ILE A 270 -20.90 -3.16 -7.17
C ILE A 270 -19.77 -4.05 -7.71
N GLU A 271 -19.92 -4.62 -8.90
CA GLU A 271 -18.84 -5.33 -9.59
C GLU A 271 -17.70 -4.38 -9.94
N ARG A 272 -18.02 -3.19 -10.47
CA ARG A 272 -17.01 -2.19 -10.77
C ARG A 272 -16.26 -1.75 -9.53
N GLN A 273 -16.97 -1.56 -8.41
CA GLN A 273 -16.37 -1.23 -7.13
C GLN A 273 -15.44 -2.33 -6.61
N ARG A 274 -15.79 -3.61 -6.75
CA ARG A 274 -14.90 -4.73 -6.39
C ARG A 274 -13.63 -4.77 -7.22
N VAL A 275 -13.72 -4.62 -8.55
CA VAL A 275 -12.53 -4.59 -9.42
C VAL A 275 -11.64 -3.38 -9.12
N ASN A 276 -12.25 -2.20 -8.92
CA ASN A 276 -11.53 -1.00 -8.48
C ASN A 276 -10.88 -1.19 -7.09
N SER A 277 -11.54 -1.87 -6.15
CA SER A 277 -10.98 -2.17 -4.82
C SER A 277 -9.77 -3.09 -4.90
N TYR A 278 -9.85 -4.13 -5.74
CA TYR A 278 -8.74 -5.04 -6.02
C TYR A 278 -7.51 -4.29 -6.54
N LEU A 279 -7.69 -3.50 -7.61
CA LEU A 279 -6.59 -2.71 -8.19
C LEU A 279 -6.12 -1.63 -7.21
N GLY A 280 -7.03 -1.00 -6.48
CA GLY A 280 -6.74 0.05 -5.51
C GLY A 280 -5.83 -0.44 -4.38
N ILE A 281 -6.14 -1.61 -3.80
CA ILE A 281 -5.30 -2.21 -2.75
C ILE A 281 -3.96 -2.69 -3.33
N LYS A 282 -3.98 -3.39 -4.48
CA LYS A 282 -2.76 -3.91 -5.11
C LYS A 282 -1.78 -2.79 -5.44
N TYR A 283 -2.26 -1.68 -5.98
CA TYR A 283 -1.43 -0.59 -6.46
C TYR A 283 -1.37 0.62 -5.52
N GLY A 284 -1.96 0.54 -4.32
CA GLY A 284 -1.86 1.60 -3.30
C GLY A 284 -2.58 2.89 -3.69
N ILE A 285 -3.62 2.77 -4.54
CA ILE A 285 -4.40 3.88 -5.07
C ILE A 285 -5.56 4.17 -4.13
N THR A 286 -5.68 5.45 -3.75
CA THR A 286 -6.90 5.96 -3.13
C THR A 286 -7.99 6.08 -4.19
N LEU A 287 -9.06 5.31 -4.02
CA LEU A 287 -10.27 5.44 -4.83
C LEU A 287 -10.98 6.75 -4.46
N GLU A 288 -11.77 7.27 -5.40
CA GLU A 288 -12.57 8.48 -5.19
C GLU A 288 -13.43 8.36 -3.93
N GLN A 289 -13.36 9.35 -3.06
CA GLN A 289 -14.05 9.29 -1.78
C GLN A 289 -15.43 9.95 -1.89
N PRO A 290 -16.47 9.38 -1.25
CA PRO A 290 -16.42 8.37 -0.19
C PRO A 290 -16.74 6.93 -0.70
N LEU A 291 -15.99 6.39 -1.66
CA LEU A 291 -16.14 4.98 -2.02
C LEU A 291 -15.52 4.06 -0.95
N ASN A 292 -16.29 3.03 -0.59
CA ASN A 292 -15.81 1.90 0.19
C ASN A 292 -14.91 0.99 -0.66
N TYR A 293 -14.04 0.23 0.02
CA TYR A 293 -13.33 -0.88 -0.60
C TYR A 293 -14.01 -2.19 -0.24
N LEU A 294 -14.09 -3.08 -1.22
CA LEU A 294 -14.74 -4.38 -1.12
C LEU A 294 -13.76 -5.51 -1.47
N ASN A 295 -13.88 -6.65 -0.78
CA ASN A 295 -13.21 -7.90 -1.21
C ASN A 295 -14.01 -8.62 -2.30
N SER A 296 -13.49 -9.76 -2.77
CA SER A 296 -14.15 -10.63 -3.74
C SER A 296 -15.59 -11.05 -3.36
N ASP A 297 -15.83 -11.27 -2.06
CA ASP A 297 -17.14 -11.63 -1.48
C ASP A 297 -18.10 -10.44 -1.26
N GLN A 298 -17.76 -9.24 -1.77
CA GLN A 298 -18.53 -8.00 -1.58
C GLN A 298 -18.59 -7.49 -0.13
N ALA A 299 -17.75 -8.01 0.77
CA ALA A 299 -17.62 -7.52 2.13
C ALA A 299 -16.74 -6.25 2.16
N VAL A 300 -17.10 -5.30 3.02
CA VAL A 300 -16.40 -4.02 3.17
C VAL A 300 -15.07 -4.21 3.89
N THR A 301 -13.95 -3.89 3.21
CA THR A 301 -12.59 -3.92 3.75
C THR A 301 -12.09 -2.53 4.16
N TRP A 302 -12.68 -1.47 3.61
CA TRP A 302 -12.57 -0.09 4.08
C TRP A 302 -13.94 0.58 4.03
N ASP A 303 -14.48 0.92 5.19
CA ASP A 303 -15.68 1.73 5.35
C ASP A 303 -15.29 3.21 5.40
N SER A 304 -15.50 3.92 4.29
CA SER A 304 -15.23 5.35 4.15
C SER A 304 -16.15 6.22 5.00
N SER A 305 -17.29 5.69 5.46
CA SER A 305 -18.24 6.42 6.30
C SER A 305 -17.85 6.45 7.77
N LEU A 306 -16.97 5.53 8.21
CA LEU A 306 -16.53 5.39 9.59
C LEU A 306 -15.88 6.68 10.10
N ASN A 307 -14.98 7.27 9.31
CA ASN A 307 -14.40 8.58 9.60
C ASN A 307 -13.87 9.24 8.33
N ALA A 308 -14.68 10.12 7.73
CA ALA A 308 -14.35 10.77 6.46
C ALA A 308 -13.07 11.62 6.50
N ALA A 309 -12.62 12.06 7.69
CA ALA A 309 -11.36 12.79 7.82
C ALA A 309 -10.15 11.92 7.48
N PHE A 310 -10.26 10.58 7.53
CA PHE A 310 -9.17 9.63 7.29
C PHE A 310 -9.22 8.97 5.91
N ASN A 311 -10.09 9.46 5.03
CA ASN A 311 -10.25 8.94 3.67
C ASN A 311 -9.18 9.49 2.71
N ASN A 312 -7.92 9.60 3.16
CA ASN A 312 -6.84 10.11 2.34
C ASN A 312 -5.72 9.07 2.30
N ASN A 313 -5.01 9.00 1.18
CA ASN A 313 -3.84 8.14 1.02
C ASN A 313 -4.11 6.69 1.44
N ILE A 314 -5.26 6.15 1.02
CA ILE A 314 -5.70 4.80 1.37
C ILE A 314 -4.84 3.77 0.66
N PHE A 315 -4.27 2.83 1.42
CA PHE A 315 -3.51 1.68 0.94
C PHE A 315 -3.68 0.49 1.88
N GLY A 316 -3.23 -0.71 1.49
CA GLY A 316 -3.33 -1.86 2.38
C GLY A 316 -2.52 -3.07 1.97
N ILE A 317 -2.35 -3.98 2.91
CA ILE A 317 -1.86 -5.34 2.68
C ILE A 317 -3.02 -6.31 2.79
N ALA A 318 -3.04 -7.34 1.95
CA ALA A 318 -4.19 -8.21 1.81
C ALA A 318 -3.85 -9.59 1.25
N ARG A 319 -4.67 -10.58 1.60
CA ARG A 319 -4.81 -11.87 0.93
C ARG A 319 -6.29 -12.14 0.62
N ASP A 320 -6.60 -12.31 -0.65
CA ASP A 320 -7.91 -12.73 -1.16
C ASP A 320 -7.68 -13.69 -2.35
N ASP A 321 -7.91 -14.97 -2.10
CA ASP A 321 -7.53 -16.06 -2.97
C ASP A 321 -8.41 -16.11 -4.24
N MET A 322 -9.67 -15.64 -4.17
CA MET A 322 -10.58 -15.58 -5.32
C MET A 322 -10.17 -14.49 -6.32
N SER A 323 -9.61 -13.39 -5.81
CA SER A 323 -9.05 -12.31 -6.63
C SER A 323 -7.54 -12.44 -6.93
N VAL A 324 -6.88 -13.44 -6.32
CA VAL A 324 -5.41 -13.64 -6.39
C VAL A 324 -4.65 -12.45 -5.82
N LEU A 325 -5.33 -11.63 -5.01
CA LEU A 325 -4.69 -10.54 -4.32
C LEU A 325 -3.82 -11.12 -3.22
N ASN A 326 -2.52 -10.83 -3.28
CA ASN A 326 -1.55 -11.22 -2.27
C ASN A 326 -0.54 -10.08 -2.05
N GLN A 327 -1.07 -8.96 -1.56
CA GLN A 327 -0.34 -7.74 -1.30
C GLN A 327 0.31 -7.86 0.10
N LYS A 328 1.58 -8.29 0.12
CA LYS A 328 2.37 -8.55 1.34
C LYS A 328 3.15 -7.34 1.82
N VAL A 329 3.31 -6.33 0.97
CA VAL A 329 3.92 -5.03 1.30
C VAL A 329 3.22 -3.93 0.51
N SER A 330 2.95 -2.80 1.15
CA SER A 330 2.25 -1.68 0.51
C SER A 330 2.53 -0.34 1.18
N ASN A 331 2.40 0.73 0.41
CA ASN A 331 2.24 2.13 0.82
C ASN A 331 1.21 2.84 -0.07
N SER A 332 0.82 4.05 0.32
CA SER A 332 0.07 4.95 -0.58
C SER A 332 1.00 5.48 -1.66
N ILE A 333 0.50 5.54 -2.90
CA ILE A 333 1.23 6.07 -4.06
C ILE A 333 0.93 7.55 -4.38
N ASN A 334 -0.03 8.17 -3.68
CA ASN A 334 -0.44 9.55 -3.98
C ASN A 334 0.73 10.52 -3.78
N GLU A 335 1.07 11.30 -4.82
CA GLU A 335 2.19 12.26 -4.81
C GLU A 335 1.99 13.44 -3.85
N ASP A 336 0.74 13.79 -3.55
CA ASP A 336 0.40 14.88 -2.61
C ASP A 336 0.98 14.65 -1.21
N ASN A 337 1.40 13.42 -0.90
CA ASN A 337 1.98 13.06 0.37
C ASN A 337 3.17 12.10 0.18
N ASN A 338 4.41 12.58 0.41
CA ASN A 338 5.59 11.72 0.56
C ASN A 338 5.22 10.49 1.40
N SER A 339 5.25 9.31 0.77
CA SER A 339 4.82 8.06 1.38
C SER A 339 5.59 7.82 2.69
N MET A 340 4.90 8.06 3.80
CA MET A 340 5.51 8.08 5.13
C MET A 340 5.43 6.70 5.79
N LEU A 341 4.47 5.87 5.40
CA LEU A 341 4.18 4.61 6.05
C LEU A 341 4.21 3.48 5.02
N ILE A 342 4.95 2.42 5.35
CA ILE A 342 4.93 1.13 4.65
C ILE A 342 4.40 0.08 5.63
N ALA A 343 3.43 -0.71 5.20
CA ALA A 343 2.95 -1.89 5.91
C ALA A 343 3.46 -3.16 5.21
N ALA A 344 3.86 -4.17 5.97
CA ALA A 344 4.37 -5.44 5.44
C ALA A 344 4.03 -6.64 6.34
N THR A 345 3.96 -7.83 5.76
CA THR A 345 3.80 -9.09 6.50
C THR A 345 5.10 -9.60 7.12
N THR A 346 6.24 -9.05 6.72
CA THR A 346 7.59 -9.39 7.22
C THR A 346 8.36 -8.12 7.58
N ASN A 347 9.39 -8.24 8.41
CA ASN A 347 10.31 -7.13 8.74
C ASN A 347 11.27 -6.82 7.57
N ASP A 348 10.71 -6.61 6.38
CA ASP A 348 11.39 -6.16 5.17
C ASP A 348 10.46 -5.20 4.41
N PHE A 349 10.95 -4.00 4.16
CA PHE A 349 10.20 -2.90 3.55
C PHE A 349 10.77 -2.50 2.17
N ILE A 350 11.64 -3.34 1.60
CA ILE A 350 12.38 -3.03 0.38
C ILE A 350 12.00 -4.00 -0.74
N VAL A 351 11.96 -5.31 -0.45
CA VAL A 351 11.79 -6.32 -1.51
C VAL A 351 10.36 -6.31 -2.06
N PRO A 352 10.15 -6.62 -3.36
CA PRO A 352 8.82 -6.59 -3.98
C PRO A 352 7.82 -7.61 -3.41
N ASN A 353 6.53 -7.47 -3.76
CA ASN A 353 5.48 -8.44 -3.38
C ASN A 353 5.76 -9.86 -3.91
N ALA A 354 6.31 -9.97 -5.12
CA ALA A 354 6.61 -11.26 -5.75
C ALA A 354 7.80 -12.00 -5.12
N ASP A 355 8.55 -11.37 -4.21
CA ASP A 355 9.71 -11.98 -3.58
C ASP A 355 9.31 -13.20 -2.73
N VAL A 356 10.05 -14.31 -2.90
CA VAL A 356 9.80 -15.60 -2.27
C VAL A 356 10.09 -15.60 -0.77
N SER A 357 10.88 -14.64 -0.26
CA SER A 357 11.17 -14.49 1.16
C SER A 357 9.98 -13.93 1.96
N ARG A 358 9.00 -13.31 1.29
CA ARG A 358 7.80 -12.77 1.94
C ARG A 358 6.77 -13.85 2.21
N THR A 359 6.35 -13.98 3.46
CA THR A 359 5.25 -14.84 3.88
C THR A 359 3.89 -14.13 3.69
N PRO A 360 2.90 -14.75 3.03
CA PRO A 360 1.55 -14.19 2.95
C PRO A 360 0.82 -14.31 4.29
N PHE A 361 -0.32 -13.62 4.42
CA PHE A 361 -1.26 -13.91 5.50
C PHE A 361 -1.69 -15.38 5.48
N SER A 362 -1.87 -15.96 6.67
CA SER A 362 -2.21 -17.37 6.82
C SER A 362 -3.61 -17.74 6.31
N LYS A 363 -4.54 -16.78 6.32
CA LYS A 363 -5.95 -16.98 5.96
C LYS A 363 -6.34 -16.17 4.73
N ASP A 364 -7.23 -16.76 3.93
CA ASP A 364 -7.98 -16.06 2.89
C ASP A 364 -8.85 -14.93 3.49
N ASN A 365 -9.29 -14.00 2.65
CA ASN A 365 -10.10 -12.84 3.01
C ASN A 365 -9.53 -12.01 4.16
N THR A 366 -8.20 -11.83 4.19
CA THR A 366 -7.51 -11.07 5.23
C THR A 366 -7.03 -9.73 4.69
N PHE A 367 -7.42 -8.64 5.34
CA PHE A 367 -7.10 -7.28 4.91
C PHE A 367 -6.72 -6.40 6.10
N LEU A 368 -5.70 -5.58 5.90
CA LEU A 368 -5.38 -4.43 6.75
C LEU A 368 -5.24 -3.21 5.84
N VAL A 369 -6.26 -2.34 5.86
CA VAL A 369 -6.36 -1.15 5.02
C VAL A 369 -6.25 0.08 5.90
N MET A 370 -5.48 1.07 5.47
CA MET A 370 -5.18 2.26 6.26
C MET A 370 -5.36 3.52 5.41
N GLY A 371 -5.88 4.57 6.03
CA GLY A 371 -5.95 5.92 5.47
C GLY A 371 -5.58 6.95 6.53
N ASP A 372 -5.15 8.15 6.11
CA ASP A 372 -4.68 9.21 7.01
C ASP A 372 -5.51 10.48 6.96
N ASN A 373 -5.26 11.34 7.95
CA ASN A 373 -5.93 12.62 8.13
C ASN A 373 -5.44 13.76 7.22
N ASN A 374 -4.58 13.48 6.24
CA ASN A 374 -3.97 14.42 5.29
C ASN A 374 -3.17 15.58 5.93
N ILE A 375 -2.87 15.52 7.23
CA ILE A 375 -2.07 16.56 7.89
C ILE A 375 -0.59 16.39 7.54
N GLN A 376 0.04 17.46 7.06
CA GLN A 376 1.47 17.50 6.70
C GLN A 376 2.32 18.36 7.62
N ASP A 377 1.73 18.89 8.70
CA ASP A 377 2.44 19.74 9.66
C ASP A 377 3.60 18.98 10.32
N LEU A 378 4.77 19.60 10.27
CA LEU A 378 6.00 19.09 10.85
C LEU A 378 6.19 19.38 12.36
N PRO A 379 5.61 20.45 12.95
CA PRO A 379 5.72 20.66 14.39
C PRO A 379 5.09 19.51 15.19
N LEU A 380 5.85 19.01 16.17
CA LEU A 380 5.36 18.00 17.11
C LEU A 380 4.43 18.63 18.15
N VAL A 381 3.34 17.93 18.50
CA VAL A 381 2.35 18.35 19.50
C VAL A 381 2.39 17.47 20.73
N ASN A 382 2.02 18.02 21.89
CA ASN A 382 1.90 17.22 23.11
C ASN A 382 0.70 16.27 23.00
N PHE A 383 0.82 15.07 23.56
CA PHE A 383 -0.32 14.17 23.71
C PHE A 383 -0.59 13.89 25.19
N GLY A 384 -1.85 14.06 25.62
CA GLY A 384 -2.24 13.89 27.02
C GLY A 384 -1.48 14.81 27.99
N THR A 385 -1.28 14.35 29.23
CA THR A 385 -0.57 15.08 30.30
C THR A 385 0.85 14.57 30.54
N THR A 386 1.31 13.59 29.76
CA THR A 386 2.60 12.90 29.96
C THR A 386 3.71 13.55 29.14
N SER A 387 4.96 13.41 29.56
CA SER A 387 6.14 13.87 28.81
C SER A 387 6.31 13.10 27.48
N GLY A 388 5.72 13.61 26.40
CA GLY A 388 5.93 13.06 25.06
C GLY A 388 5.26 13.91 23.99
N LYS A 389 5.81 13.86 22.79
CA LYS A 389 5.28 14.58 21.63
C LYS A 389 4.97 13.61 20.50
N ILE A 390 3.88 13.86 19.78
CA ILE A 390 3.46 13.14 18.59
C ILE A 390 3.50 14.04 17.38
N ILE A 391 3.58 13.45 16.20
CA ILE A 391 3.29 14.14 14.95
C ILE A 391 1.78 14.38 14.85
N GLN A 392 1.37 15.36 14.05
CA GLN A 392 -0.07 15.66 13.85
C GLN A 392 -0.71 14.75 12.80
N ARG A 393 0.10 14.15 11.90
CA ARG A 393 -0.38 13.13 10.98
C ARG A 393 -0.80 11.89 11.76
N SER A 394 -1.99 11.39 11.46
CA SER A 394 -2.52 10.19 12.10
C SER A 394 -3.25 9.34 11.07
N TRP A 395 -3.37 8.06 11.37
CA TRP A 395 -3.98 7.05 10.50
C TRP A 395 -5.12 6.35 11.22
N LEU A 396 -6.07 5.87 10.42
CA LEU A 396 -7.08 4.91 10.79
C LEU A 396 -6.77 3.61 10.07
N ALA A 397 -6.60 2.52 10.82
CA ALA A 397 -6.47 1.16 10.30
C ALA A 397 -7.79 0.41 10.45
N GLN A 398 -8.34 -0.09 9.35
CA GLN A 398 -9.48 -1.00 9.31
C GLN A 398 -8.98 -2.40 8.99
N LYS A 399 -9.46 -3.38 9.76
CA LYS A 399 -8.98 -4.76 9.70
C LYS A 399 -10.13 -5.72 9.43
N MET A 400 -9.96 -6.58 8.44
CA MET A 400 -10.81 -7.73 8.15
C MET A 400 -10.00 -9.01 8.33
N ASN A 401 -10.53 -9.94 9.13
CA ASN A 401 -9.85 -11.17 9.52
C ASN A 401 -8.43 -10.87 10.06
N ASP A 402 -7.50 -11.81 10.01
CA ASP A 402 -6.16 -11.77 10.64
C ASP A 402 -6.03 -12.09 12.15
N GLN A 403 -4.99 -12.88 12.46
CA GLN A 403 -4.44 -13.16 13.79
C GLN A 403 -2.92 -12.92 13.84
N ASP A 404 -2.30 -12.61 12.69
CA ASP A 404 -0.86 -12.44 12.54
C ASP A 404 -0.50 -10.95 12.79
N PRO A 405 0.63 -10.66 13.47
CA PRO A 405 1.08 -9.29 13.64
C PRO A 405 1.66 -8.76 12.32
N THR A 406 1.52 -7.45 12.12
CA THR A 406 1.98 -6.75 10.92
C THR A 406 3.14 -5.82 11.22
N TRP A 407 4.06 -5.71 10.29
CA TRP A 407 5.22 -4.84 10.38
C TRP A 407 4.93 -3.49 9.74
N LEU A 408 5.34 -2.41 10.41
CA LEU A 408 5.21 -1.05 9.92
C LEU A 408 6.57 -0.37 9.92
N GLN A 409 6.85 0.41 8.88
CA GLN A 409 7.96 1.34 8.84
C GLN A 409 7.43 2.75 8.62
N ALA A 410 7.70 3.64 9.57
CA ALA A 410 7.39 5.05 9.48
C ALA A 410 8.67 5.86 9.15
N ASP A 411 8.66 6.60 8.05
CA ASP A 411 9.71 7.55 7.71
C ASP A 411 9.45 8.90 8.41
N LEU A 412 10.17 9.11 9.51
CA LEU A 412 10.12 10.31 10.34
C LEU A 412 11.23 11.30 10.00
N SER A 413 12.00 11.09 8.92
CA SER A 413 13.18 11.90 8.58
C SER A 413 12.87 13.38 8.34
N ARG A 414 11.62 13.72 7.99
CA ARG A 414 11.15 15.11 7.80
C ARG A 414 10.92 15.86 9.13
N TYR A 415 10.78 15.14 10.25
CA TYR A 415 10.52 15.73 11.56
C TYR A 415 11.85 16.00 12.26
N THR A 416 12.45 17.16 11.98
CA THR A 416 13.80 17.51 12.47
C THR A 416 13.92 17.61 13.99
N ASP A 417 12.80 17.77 14.69
CA ASP A 417 12.73 17.76 16.16
C ASP A 417 12.86 16.35 16.76
N ILE A 418 12.77 15.30 15.94
CA ILE A 418 13.02 13.92 16.34
C ILE A 418 14.50 13.61 16.12
N LEU A 419 15.25 13.43 17.21
CA LEU A 419 16.68 13.17 17.15
C LEU A 419 16.96 11.68 16.97
N PRO A 420 18.07 11.27 16.33
CA PRO A 420 18.45 9.86 16.20
C PRO A 420 18.56 9.09 17.53
N THR A 421 18.79 9.80 18.63
CA THR A 421 18.88 9.23 19.99
C THR A 421 17.54 9.05 20.68
N ASP A 422 16.46 9.59 20.11
CA ASP A 422 15.14 9.56 20.71
C ASP A 422 14.54 8.16 20.74
N LYS A 423 13.70 7.93 21.74
CA LYS A 423 12.92 6.70 21.87
C LYS A 423 11.56 6.90 21.21
N ILE A 424 11.44 6.35 20.01
CA ILE A 424 10.22 6.45 19.20
C ILE A 424 9.17 5.44 19.68
N PHE A 425 7.92 5.86 19.68
CA PHE A 425 6.74 5.02 19.91
C PHE A 425 5.68 5.25 18.84
N MET A 426 4.81 4.26 18.66
CA MET A 426 3.53 4.38 17.99
C MET A 426 2.44 4.48 19.07
N LEU A 427 1.64 5.54 19.02
CA LEU A 427 0.47 5.72 19.88
C LEU A 427 -0.72 5.10 19.18
N VAL A 428 -1.47 4.23 19.85
CA VAL A 428 -2.70 3.62 19.31
C VAL A 428 -3.87 3.92 20.25
N ALA A 429 -5.04 4.23 19.70
CA ALA A 429 -6.25 4.57 20.46
C ALA A 429 -7.54 4.27 19.69
N ASP A 430 -8.65 4.12 20.41
CA ASP A 430 -9.94 3.73 19.81
C ASP A 430 -10.69 4.93 19.20
N ASP A 431 -10.17 6.15 19.39
CA ASP A 431 -10.71 7.39 18.84
C ASP A 431 -9.61 8.27 18.21
N ALA A 432 -10.00 9.10 17.24
CA ALA A 432 -9.10 10.01 16.53
C ALA A 432 -8.46 11.09 17.43
N GLY A 433 -9.05 11.35 18.61
CA GLY A 433 -8.52 12.29 19.60
C GLY A 433 -7.46 11.70 20.51
N PHE A 434 -7.17 10.39 20.40
CA PHE A 434 -6.24 9.67 21.27
C PHE A 434 -6.60 9.78 22.76
N THR A 435 -7.87 9.60 23.10
CA THR A 435 -8.39 9.75 24.48
C THR A 435 -8.87 8.43 25.10
N GLN A 436 -9.17 7.41 24.29
CA GLN A 436 -9.76 6.14 24.71
C GLN A 436 -8.81 4.97 24.43
N ASN A 437 -8.62 4.12 25.44
CA ASN A 437 -7.81 2.90 25.38
C ASN A 437 -6.41 3.08 24.78
N VAL A 438 -5.79 4.22 25.10
CA VAL A 438 -4.49 4.63 24.57
C VAL A 438 -3.38 3.65 24.98
N LYS A 439 -2.59 3.19 24.01
CA LYS A 439 -1.38 2.36 24.26
C LYS A 439 -0.19 2.94 23.51
N LEU A 440 0.99 2.81 24.12
CA LEU A 440 2.27 3.15 23.50
C LEU A 440 2.97 1.86 23.10
N ILE A 441 3.27 1.71 21.82
CA ILE A 441 4.01 0.59 21.26
C ILE A 441 5.42 1.09 20.92
N PRO A 442 6.48 0.63 21.62
CA PRO A 442 7.84 1.09 21.34
C PRO A 442 8.30 0.61 19.97
N ALA A 443 9.10 1.43 19.28
CA ALA A 443 9.75 1.01 18.05
C ALA A 443 10.73 -0.13 18.32
N THR A 444 10.76 -1.14 17.44
CA THR A 444 11.74 -2.22 17.48
C THR A 444 13.11 -1.78 16.94
N GLY A 445 13.14 -0.67 16.20
CA GLY A 445 14.36 -0.03 15.72
C GLY A 445 14.07 1.38 15.19
N PHE A 446 15.06 2.27 15.29
CA PHE A 446 15.03 3.61 14.73
C PHE A 446 16.38 3.95 14.12
N VAL A 447 16.47 3.98 12.80
CA VAL A 447 17.73 4.18 12.07
C VAL A 447 17.47 5.10 10.89
N ASN A 448 18.33 6.12 10.70
CA ASN A 448 18.22 7.09 9.59
C ASN A 448 16.83 7.74 9.48
N GLY A 449 16.19 8.07 10.62
CA GLY A 449 14.86 8.66 10.64
C GLY A 449 13.71 7.67 10.39
N LYS A 450 13.98 6.37 10.21
CA LYS A 450 12.95 5.35 9.96
C LYS A 450 12.71 4.50 11.21
N ALA A 451 11.49 4.53 11.72
CA ALA A 451 11.06 3.75 12.88
C ALA A 451 10.32 2.49 12.43
N VAL A 452 10.61 1.35 13.07
CA VAL A 452 9.99 0.05 12.76
C VAL A 452 9.13 -0.42 13.93
N PHE A 453 7.97 -0.97 13.64
CA PHE A 453 7.02 -1.52 14.62
C PHE A 453 6.52 -2.89 14.18
N ASN A 454 6.12 -3.71 15.14
CA ASN A 454 5.41 -4.97 14.91
C ASN A 454 4.16 -4.98 15.79
N TYR A 455 2.98 -4.99 15.17
CA TYR A 455 1.72 -4.80 15.88
C TYR A 455 0.58 -5.63 15.31
N LEU A 456 -0.19 -6.24 16.22
CA LEU A 456 -1.43 -6.92 15.89
C LEU A 456 -2.58 -5.92 16.07
N PHE A 457 -3.07 -5.37 14.96
CA PHE A 457 -4.15 -4.40 14.97
C PHE A 457 -5.47 -5.04 15.44
N PRO A 458 -6.24 -4.37 16.31
CA PRO A 458 -7.66 -4.59 16.47
C PRO A 458 -8.46 -4.07 15.27
N THR A 459 -9.76 -4.31 15.25
CA THR A 459 -10.66 -3.69 14.25
C THR A 459 -10.77 -2.19 14.53
N ASN A 460 -10.59 -1.35 13.50
CA ASN A 460 -10.80 0.10 13.53
C ASN A 460 -9.96 0.83 14.58
N GLN A 461 -8.65 0.89 14.38
CA GLN A 461 -7.72 1.51 15.32
C GLN A 461 -7.13 2.81 14.75
N TYR A 462 -7.11 3.87 15.56
CA TYR A 462 -6.39 5.10 15.25
C TYR A 462 -4.96 5.00 15.76
N PHE A 463 -4.00 5.51 14.99
CA PHE A 463 -2.59 5.53 15.40
C PHE A 463 -1.81 6.74 14.87
N THR A 464 -0.74 7.09 15.58
CA THR A 464 0.24 8.11 15.19
C THR A 464 1.62 7.77 15.76
N PHE A 465 2.65 8.54 15.42
CA PHE A 465 4.03 8.31 15.86
C PHE A 465 4.53 9.48 16.70
N GLY A 466 5.39 9.18 17.65
CA GLY A 466 5.92 10.19 18.55
C GLY A 466 7.23 9.79 19.19
N THR A 467 7.77 10.74 19.93
CA THR A 467 8.96 10.57 20.76
C THR A 467 8.59 10.83 22.21
N ASN A 468 9.06 9.96 23.10
CA ASN A 468 9.06 10.32 24.50
C ASN A 468 10.17 11.33 24.69
N LEU A 469 9.83 12.52 25.22
CA LEU A 469 10.85 13.37 25.82
C LEU A 469 11.36 12.59 27.02
N GLN A 470 12.50 11.94 26.88
CA GLN A 470 13.16 11.25 27.98
C GLN A 470 13.55 12.32 29.00
N THR A 471 12.65 12.63 29.95
CA THR A 471 12.91 13.62 31.01
C THR A 471 13.96 13.14 32.02
N TYR A 472 14.51 11.94 31.82
CA TYR A 472 15.45 11.32 32.74
C TYR A 472 16.44 10.42 32.02
N CYS A 473 17.72 10.59 32.35
CA CYS A 473 18.78 9.72 31.90
C CYS A 473 18.69 8.36 32.64
N THR A 474 18.61 7.26 31.88
CA THR A 474 18.81 5.89 32.36
C THR A 474 20.03 5.32 31.66
N LYS A 475 20.94 4.70 32.40
CA LYS A 475 22.02 3.90 31.82
C LYS A 475 21.46 2.52 31.49
N GLU A 476 21.68 2.05 30.27
CA GLU A 476 21.34 0.68 29.90
C GLU A 476 22.12 -0.30 30.79
N PRO A 477 21.54 -1.46 31.17
CA PRO A 477 22.27 -2.45 31.95
C PRO A 477 23.49 -2.95 31.16
N ALA A 478 24.65 -3.01 31.81
CA ALA A 478 25.83 -3.62 31.22
C ALA A 478 25.59 -5.14 31.05
N ALA A 479 25.55 -5.60 29.80
CA ALA A 479 25.47 -7.02 29.48
C ALA A 479 26.88 -7.64 29.38
N GLY A 480 27.08 -8.82 29.96
CA GLY A 480 28.36 -9.55 29.91
C GLY A 480 28.87 -10.00 31.28
N THR A 481 30.17 -10.26 31.37
CA THR A 481 30.83 -10.64 32.62
C THR A 481 30.73 -9.51 33.64
N PRO A 482 30.27 -9.76 34.89
CA PRO A 482 30.27 -8.76 35.94
C PRO A 482 31.67 -8.18 36.16
N ASP A 483 31.79 -6.85 36.22
CA ASP A 483 33.06 -6.17 36.54
C ASP A 483 33.23 -5.96 38.05
N SER A 484 32.16 -6.18 38.81
CA SER A 484 32.12 -6.02 40.26
C SER A 484 31.03 -6.87 40.89
N MET A 485 31.20 -7.15 42.18
CA MET A 485 30.21 -7.86 43.00
C MET A 485 29.69 -6.95 44.10
N THR A 486 28.41 -7.14 44.45
CA THR A 486 27.72 -6.34 45.46
C THR A 486 28.39 -6.50 46.83
N LYS A 487 28.77 -5.38 47.45
CA LYS A 487 29.53 -5.38 48.72
C LYS A 487 28.67 -5.21 49.96
N PHE A 488 27.45 -4.71 49.80
CA PHE A 488 26.54 -4.43 50.90
C PHE A 488 25.15 -4.98 50.61
N GLY A 489 24.52 -5.56 51.62
CA GLY A 489 23.16 -6.04 51.49
C GLY A 489 22.43 -6.19 52.82
N ILE A 490 21.11 -6.09 52.76
CA ILE A 490 20.19 -6.30 53.88
C ILE A 490 19.23 -7.42 53.49
N THR A 491 19.21 -8.51 54.27
CA THR A 491 18.30 -9.64 54.02
C THR A 491 17.46 -9.96 55.25
N GLY A 492 16.19 -10.28 55.02
CA GLY A 492 15.27 -10.84 56.00
C GLY A 492 15.13 -12.36 55.93
N GLN A 493 15.88 -13.03 55.05
CA GLN A 493 15.81 -14.49 54.86
C GLN A 493 16.65 -15.25 55.90
N THR A 494 16.18 -16.43 56.28
CA THR A 494 16.97 -17.41 57.04
C THR A 494 17.58 -18.43 56.07
N GLY A 495 18.86 -18.76 56.23
CA GLY A 495 19.56 -19.69 55.31
C GLY A 495 20.21 -18.99 54.12
N MET A 496 20.98 -17.94 54.39
CA MET A 496 21.69 -17.17 53.37
C MET A 496 22.55 -18.08 52.50
N GLN A 497 22.50 -17.87 51.19
CA GLN A 497 23.43 -18.51 50.28
C GLN A 497 24.87 -18.16 50.66
N ALA A 498 25.78 -19.12 50.57
CA ALA A 498 27.19 -18.88 50.85
C ALA A 498 27.70 -17.71 49.98
N ASN A 499 28.44 -16.79 50.61
CA ASN A 499 28.99 -15.58 49.99
C ASN A 499 27.98 -14.50 49.55
N TRP A 500 26.72 -14.56 49.97
CA TRP A 500 25.81 -13.42 49.83
C TRP A 500 26.28 -12.21 50.67
N PRO A 501 26.21 -10.95 50.18
CA PRO A 501 25.68 -10.50 48.88
C PRO A 501 26.71 -10.52 47.74
N GLY A 502 27.95 -10.95 47.99
CA GLY A 502 29.07 -10.96 47.04
C GLY A 502 28.95 -11.91 45.84
N ILE A 503 27.80 -12.57 45.68
CA ILE A 503 27.42 -13.33 44.48
C ILE A 503 26.47 -12.57 43.56
N ILE A 504 25.97 -11.40 44.00
CA ILE A 504 25.05 -10.57 43.22
C ILE A 504 25.91 -9.63 42.34
N PRO A 505 25.84 -9.78 41.00
CA PRO A 505 26.68 -9.00 40.10
C PRO A 505 26.23 -7.54 40.00
N ASN A 506 27.19 -6.62 39.89
CA ASN A 506 27.02 -5.21 39.52
C ASN A 506 25.98 -4.40 40.35
N GLY A 507 25.63 -4.86 41.55
CA GLY A 507 24.74 -4.15 42.47
C GLY A 507 25.51 -3.25 43.44
N PHE A 508 25.00 -2.05 43.71
CA PHE A 508 25.51 -1.21 44.80
C PHE A 508 25.00 -1.68 46.17
N ILE A 509 23.74 -2.13 46.24
CA ILE A 509 23.07 -2.65 47.44
C ILE A 509 22.17 -3.83 47.04
N ALA A 510 22.24 -4.93 47.79
CA ALA A 510 21.30 -6.04 47.69
C ALA A 510 20.25 -5.98 48.81
N LEU A 511 18.96 -5.89 48.47
CA LEU A 511 17.87 -5.96 49.44
C LEU A 511 17.04 -7.21 49.18
N GLU A 512 16.84 -8.04 50.20
CA GLU A 512 16.12 -9.29 50.04
C GLU A 512 15.14 -9.53 51.20
N SER A 513 13.87 -9.74 50.88
CA SER A 513 12.84 -10.07 51.87
C SER A 513 11.63 -10.67 51.17
N ARG A 514 10.93 -11.62 51.82
CA ARG A 514 9.67 -12.17 51.27
C ARG A 514 8.47 -11.26 51.52
N ASN A 515 8.49 -10.49 52.60
CA ASN A 515 7.30 -9.80 53.12
C ASN A 515 7.59 -8.52 53.94
N LYS A 516 8.82 -7.99 53.90
CA LYS A 516 9.21 -6.73 54.57
C LYS A 516 9.79 -5.75 53.56
N GLY A 517 9.41 -4.48 53.67
CA GLY A 517 10.05 -3.39 52.93
C GLY A 517 11.23 -2.79 53.68
N LEU A 518 12.12 -2.09 52.96
CA LEU A 518 13.10 -1.19 53.57
C LEU A 518 12.38 0.08 54.02
N VAL A 519 12.46 0.39 55.31
CA VAL A 519 11.91 1.64 55.86
C VAL A 519 13.07 2.60 56.10
N ILE A 520 13.03 3.76 55.44
CA ILE A 520 14.00 4.83 55.65
C ILE A 520 13.48 5.73 56.77
N THR A 521 14.36 6.08 57.71
CA THR A 521 14.01 6.93 58.85
C THR A 521 13.57 8.31 58.36
N ARG A 522 12.37 8.73 58.78
CA ARG A 522 11.80 10.05 58.52
C ARG A 522 12.14 10.99 59.68
N THR A 523 13.03 11.95 59.44
CA THR A 523 13.60 12.84 60.48
C THR A 523 14.17 14.12 59.84
N THR A 524 14.97 14.92 60.55
CA THR A 524 15.79 16.00 59.95
C THR A 524 17.26 15.71 60.15
N ALA A 525 18.13 16.19 59.24
CA ALA A 525 19.58 16.06 59.37
C ALA A 525 20.11 16.60 60.72
N ALA A 526 19.52 17.68 61.23
CA ALA A 526 19.89 18.29 62.50
C ALA A 526 19.57 17.41 63.73
N SER A 527 18.65 16.45 63.60
CA SER A 527 18.29 15.52 64.66
C SER A 527 19.24 14.32 64.77
N ILE A 528 20.22 14.18 63.88
CA ILE A 528 21.20 13.10 63.91
C ILE A 528 22.51 13.61 64.54
N ALA A 529 22.75 13.25 65.80
CA ALA A 529 23.93 13.72 66.55
C ALA A 529 25.27 13.17 66.03
N ILE A 530 25.28 11.95 65.49
CA ILE A 530 26.50 11.28 64.99
C ILE A 530 26.16 10.62 63.63
N PRO A 531 26.22 11.37 62.51
CA PRO A 531 25.98 10.81 61.19
C PRO A 531 27.16 9.92 60.74
N VAL A 532 26.86 8.87 59.99
CA VAL A 532 27.84 7.92 59.44
C VAL A 532 27.78 7.98 57.92
N GLU A 533 28.93 7.93 57.24
CA GLU A 533 28.98 7.91 55.78
C GLU A 533 28.10 6.79 55.21
N GLY A 534 27.30 7.10 54.20
CA GLY A 534 26.33 6.17 53.61
C GLY A 534 24.96 6.17 54.28
N MET A 535 24.77 6.91 55.39
CA MET A 535 23.47 6.99 56.06
C MET A 535 22.43 7.69 55.19
N LEU A 536 21.23 7.10 55.12
CA LEU A 536 20.08 7.59 54.37
C LEU A 536 18.95 8.01 55.31
N ILE A 537 18.39 9.20 55.09
CA ILE A 537 17.16 9.65 55.76
C ILE A 537 16.20 10.23 54.72
N PHE A 538 14.91 10.24 55.05
CA PHE A 538 14.00 11.19 54.44
C PHE A 538 13.97 12.43 55.33
N ASP A 539 14.58 13.52 54.85
CA ASP A 539 14.66 14.78 55.58
C ASP A 539 13.34 15.54 55.44
N THR A 540 12.63 15.72 56.55
CA THR A 540 11.31 16.38 56.57
C THR A 540 11.38 17.89 56.45
N ALA A 541 12.54 18.52 56.70
CA ALA A 541 12.69 19.95 56.50
C ALA A 541 12.86 20.27 55.01
N ASP A 542 13.72 19.50 54.32
CA ASP A 542 14.02 19.72 52.90
C ASP A 542 13.14 18.89 51.95
N SER A 543 12.29 18.02 52.49
CA SER A 543 11.36 17.16 51.73
C SER A 543 12.05 16.29 50.67
N CYS A 544 13.24 15.76 51.00
CA CYS A 544 14.05 14.95 50.09
C CYS A 544 14.70 13.76 50.80
N PHE A 545 15.09 12.72 50.04
CA PHE A 545 16.01 11.72 50.56
C PHE A 545 17.41 12.32 50.64
N LYS A 546 18.03 12.30 51.82
CA LYS A 546 19.41 12.74 51.99
C LYS A 546 20.36 11.58 52.24
N LEU A 547 21.54 11.68 51.64
CA LEU A 547 22.70 10.86 51.92
C LEU A 547 23.72 11.69 52.71
N TYR A 548 24.26 11.12 53.78
CA TYR A 548 25.45 11.66 54.43
C TYR A 548 26.71 11.12 53.73
N ASN A 549 27.51 11.99 53.12
CA ASN A 549 28.70 11.61 52.36
C ASN A 549 29.98 11.51 53.22
N GLY A 550 29.85 11.47 54.54
CA GLY A 550 30.98 11.52 55.49
C GLY A 550 31.27 12.92 56.03
N THR A 551 30.84 13.97 55.32
CA THR A 551 31.08 15.38 55.72
C THR A 551 29.81 16.22 55.80
N SER A 552 28.86 16.01 54.90
CA SER A 552 27.61 16.76 54.83
C SER A 552 26.43 15.92 54.36
N TRP A 553 25.24 16.37 54.75
CA TRP A 553 23.98 15.81 54.28
C TRP A 553 23.58 16.48 52.96
N ASN A 554 23.36 15.69 51.92
CA ASN A 554 22.98 16.19 50.60
C ASN A 554 21.70 15.49 50.14
N CYS A 555 20.76 16.24 49.55
CA CYS A 555 19.64 15.62 48.84
C CYS A 555 20.18 14.77 47.69
N ILE A 556 19.72 13.54 47.61
CA ILE A 556 19.99 12.68 46.46
C ILE A 556 19.25 13.28 45.27
N VAL A 557 20.03 13.80 44.34
CA VAL A 557 19.55 14.33 43.07
C VAL A 557 19.98 13.36 41.97
N ARG A 558 19.06 13.11 41.05
CA ARG A 558 19.37 12.31 39.86
C ARG A 558 20.12 13.21 38.88
N SER A 559 21.36 12.86 38.54
CA SER A 559 22.18 13.56 37.55
C SER A 559 22.36 12.74 36.28
N CYS A 560 22.65 13.41 35.17
CA CYS A 560 23.03 12.79 33.88
C CYS A 560 24.55 12.66 33.72
N ASN A 561 25.29 12.59 34.83
CA ASN A 561 26.74 12.53 34.81
C ASN A 561 27.18 11.07 34.71
N GLU A 562 27.29 10.58 33.48
CA GLU A 562 28.27 9.59 33.00
C GLU A 562 28.17 9.41 31.48
#